data_AF-A0A520CU21-F1
#
_entry.id   AF-A0A520CU21-F1
#
_cell.length_a   1.000
_cell.length_b   1.000
_cell.length_c   1.000
_cell.angle_alpha   90.00
_cell.angle_beta   90.00
_cell.angle_gamma   90.00
#
_symmetry.space_group_name_H-M   'P 1'
#
loop_
_entity.id
_entity.type
_entity.pdbx_description
1 polymer ?
#
loop_
_entity_poly.entity_id
_entity_poly.type
_entity_poly.pdbx_seq_one_letter_code
_entity_poly.pdbx_strand_id
1 'polypeptide(L)'
;MYRRALIREGDSLVPGGGKVQPSPQEYPSTYGGKLACYEGDPVFCNACNSWGMTKCVLPYRPNTDPIGRQANLDGDLCICKCLKPPRLKALFENAYVIFGASEIAGMLGTEGWLHHAGFLEKTDVHDEQFIFKDVNGNPMAHNELHREAQIDRCDHAGHNGSVRNDPAHQDSQRRRRRCGNHLGKWSMNDVVASGSLNTTPGSLIVVQDKRLAKPWNLSEKGLGFLAQLESGVYNGKYKGYEVTNGMILTVYDDGKGIPTVGLGHKVLPQDNLKLGDKVSLEWAQKIAEKDLSDFIKAVNKKINVPLHQYEFDALTTISFNTGAYTGFDGMAVFLNKGDYKEAPEFIKKYRSKGLEWRRELEARLFESGNYDGTHLKTNHAHENRSPHKKH
;
A
#
# COMPACT_ATOMS: atom_id res chain seq x y z
N MET A 1 -12.44 35.07 12.01
CA MET A 1 -13.28 33.91 11.68
C MET A 1 -12.98 33.52 10.25
N TYR A 2 -12.83 32.23 10.00
CA TYR A 2 -12.45 31.70 8.69
C TYR A 2 -13.65 31.01 8.06
N ARG A 3 -13.92 31.26 6.77
CA ARG A 3 -15.09 30.75 6.07
C ARG A 3 -14.67 29.95 4.85
N ARG A 4 -15.28 28.78 4.66
CA ARG A 4 -15.16 28.00 3.43
C ARG A 4 -16.55 27.65 2.90
N ALA A 5 -16.83 28.01 1.65
CA ALA A 5 -18.08 27.67 0.99
C ALA A 5 -18.10 26.18 0.62
N LEU A 6 -19.29 25.58 0.60
CA LEU A 6 -19.49 24.20 0.15
C LEU A 6 -19.41 24.14 -1.38
N ILE A 7 -18.70 23.14 -1.89
CA ILE A 7 -18.61 22.90 -3.33
C ILE A 7 -19.84 22.15 -3.82
N ARG A 8 -20.35 22.57 -4.97
CA ARG A 8 -21.50 21.97 -5.64
C ARG A 8 -21.24 21.79 -7.14
N GLU A 9 -22.15 21.09 -7.80
CA GLU A 9 -22.13 20.88 -9.24
C GLU A 9 -21.98 22.21 -10.01
N GLY A 10 -21.08 22.21 -10.99
CA GLY A 10 -20.80 23.36 -11.83
C GLY A 10 -19.95 24.46 -11.18
N ASP A 11 -19.48 24.27 -9.95
CA ASP A 11 -18.37 25.07 -9.42
C ASP A 11 -17.08 24.80 -10.21
N SER A 12 -16.09 25.68 -10.05
CA SER A 12 -14.91 25.72 -10.94
C SER A 12 -13.61 25.37 -10.22
N LEU A 13 -12.49 25.59 -10.92
CA LEU A 13 -11.13 25.42 -10.41
C LEU A 13 -10.33 26.71 -10.53
N VAL A 14 -9.34 26.87 -9.65
CA VAL A 14 -8.33 27.92 -9.74
C VAL A 14 -6.92 27.33 -9.55
N PRO A 15 -5.92 27.71 -10.36
CA PRO A 15 -6.03 28.51 -11.59
C PRO A 15 -6.59 27.69 -12.78
N GLY A 16 -6.93 28.37 -13.87
CA GLY A 16 -7.21 27.73 -15.17
C GLY A 16 -8.65 27.27 -15.39
N GLY A 17 -9.50 27.23 -14.35
CA GLY A 17 -10.89 26.83 -14.50
C GLY A 17 -11.08 25.33 -14.65
N GLY A 18 -12.34 24.94 -14.67
CA GLY A 18 -12.78 23.55 -14.71
C GLY A 18 -14.23 23.45 -14.32
N LYS A 19 -14.72 22.21 -14.21
CA LYS A 19 -16.12 21.95 -13.85
C LYS A 19 -16.22 20.77 -12.90
N VAL A 20 -16.76 21.02 -11.71
CA VAL A 20 -17.10 19.99 -10.74
C VAL A 20 -18.40 19.29 -11.18
N GLN A 21 -18.38 17.96 -11.26
CA GLN A 21 -19.50 17.15 -11.72
C GLN A 21 -19.71 15.97 -10.76
N PRO A 22 -20.37 16.19 -9.61
CA PRO A 22 -20.65 15.15 -8.63
C PRO A 22 -21.32 13.93 -9.26
N SER A 23 -20.95 12.74 -8.82
CA SER A 23 -21.63 11.52 -9.26
C SER A 23 -23.09 11.51 -8.74
N PRO A 24 -24.02 10.82 -9.43
CA PRO A 24 -25.38 10.64 -8.94
C PRO A 24 -25.39 10.07 -7.51
N GLN A 25 -26.16 10.69 -6.63
CA GLN A 25 -26.28 10.32 -5.22
C GLN A 25 -27.62 9.63 -4.99
N GLU A 26 -27.63 8.52 -4.24
CA GLU A 26 -28.85 7.80 -3.86
C GLU A 26 -29.79 8.68 -3.03
N TYR A 27 -29.21 9.48 -2.11
CA TYR A 27 -29.90 10.49 -1.31
C TYR A 27 -29.29 11.87 -1.58
N PRO A 28 -29.75 12.59 -2.62
CA PRO A 28 -29.06 13.77 -3.10
C PRO A 28 -29.16 14.94 -2.12
N SER A 29 -28.01 15.41 -1.65
CA SER A 29 -27.91 16.70 -0.96
C SER A 29 -27.74 17.81 -1.99
N THR A 30 -28.45 18.93 -1.84
CA THR A 30 -28.34 20.04 -2.78
C THR A 30 -28.07 21.37 -2.08
N TYR A 31 -27.24 22.20 -2.70
CA TYR A 31 -26.99 23.57 -2.29
C TYR A 31 -27.44 24.50 -3.41
N GLY A 32 -28.46 25.32 -3.15
CA GLY A 32 -29.02 26.24 -4.16
C GLY A 32 -29.47 25.52 -5.44
N GLY A 33 -30.13 24.37 -5.30
CA GLY A 33 -30.69 23.58 -6.40
C GLY A 33 -29.69 22.74 -7.21
N LYS A 34 -28.42 22.66 -6.79
CA LYS A 34 -27.38 21.86 -7.44
C LYS A 34 -26.81 20.81 -6.50
N LEU A 35 -26.37 19.67 -7.02
CA LEU A 35 -25.84 18.58 -6.21
C LEU A 35 -24.62 19.03 -5.39
N ALA A 36 -24.58 18.64 -4.12
CA ALA A 36 -23.41 18.77 -3.26
C ALA A 36 -22.25 17.94 -3.81
N CYS A 37 -21.03 18.42 -3.66
CA CYS A 37 -19.83 17.68 -4.01
C CYS A 37 -19.20 17.03 -2.78
N TYR A 38 -18.88 15.75 -2.90
CA TYR A 38 -18.23 14.94 -1.88
C TYR A 38 -16.89 14.40 -2.38
N GLU A 39 -15.99 14.09 -1.45
CA GLU A 39 -14.65 13.63 -1.75
C GLU A 39 -14.64 12.43 -2.70
N GLY A 40 -13.79 12.49 -3.72
CA GLY A 40 -13.71 11.49 -4.78
C GLY A 40 -14.66 11.74 -5.96
N ASP A 41 -15.50 12.77 -5.90
CA ASP A 41 -16.36 13.13 -7.02
C ASP A 41 -15.55 13.59 -8.24
N PRO A 42 -16.08 13.35 -9.46
CA PRO A 42 -15.39 13.73 -10.69
C PRO A 42 -15.31 15.25 -10.86
N VAL A 43 -14.16 15.71 -11.33
CA VAL A 43 -13.94 17.11 -11.70
C VAL A 43 -13.12 17.20 -12.97
N PHE A 44 -13.57 18.00 -13.92
CA PHE A 44 -12.85 18.24 -15.16
C PHE A 44 -11.90 19.43 -14.99
N CYS A 45 -10.62 19.22 -15.33
CA CYS A 45 -9.58 20.24 -15.25
C CYS A 45 -9.26 20.80 -16.64
N ASN A 46 -9.45 22.11 -16.84
CA ASN A 46 -9.13 22.78 -18.10
C ASN A 46 -7.61 22.93 -18.30
N ALA A 47 -6.83 23.01 -17.22
CA ALA A 47 -5.40 23.25 -17.31
C ALA A 47 -4.61 22.05 -17.89
N CYS A 48 -4.99 20.82 -17.55
CA CYS A 48 -4.39 19.60 -18.12
C CYS A 48 -5.31 18.85 -19.09
N ASN A 49 -6.49 19.41 -19.38
CA ASN A 49 -7.51 18.83 -20.26
C ASN A 49 -7.84 17.36 -19.89
N SER A 50 -7.98 17.08 -18.60
CA SER A 50 -8.25 15.73 -18.12
C SER A 50 -9.24 15.73 -16.96
N TRP A 51 -9.89 14.59 -16.80
CA TRP A 51 -10.65 14.28 -15.59
C TRP A 51 -9.71 14.03 -14.42
N GLY A 52 -10.16 14.46 -13.25
CA GLY A 52 -9.56 14.19 -11.95
C GLY A 52 -10.64 13.94 -10.92
N MET A 53 -10.23 13.83 -9.66
CA MET A 53 -11.13 13.64 -8.51
C MET A 53 -10.94 14.74 -7.47
N THR A 54 -12.00 15.08 -6.76
CA THR A 54 -11.94 16.03 -5.65
C THR A 54 -11.27 15.41 -4.41
N LYS A 55 -10.48 16.21 -3.69
CA LYS A 55 -9.82 15.80 -2.45
C LYS A 55 -9.93 16.87 -1.38
N CYS A 56 -10.50 16.51 -0.23
CA CYS A 56 -10.64 17.42 0.91
C CYS A 56 -9.27 17.76 1.52
N VAL A 57 -9.09 19.03 1.89
CA VAL A 57 -7.96 19.49 2.72
C VAL A 57 -8.48 20.18 3.96
N LEU A 58 -7.72 20.15 5.05
CA LEU A 58 -8.07 20.89 6.26
C LEU A 58 -8.02 22.40 6.00
N PRO A 59 -8.87 23.20 6.69
CA PRO A 59 -9.82 22.80 7.71
C PRO A 59 -11.18 22.38 7.13
N TYR A 60 -11.78 21.31 7.65
CA TYR A 60 -13.17 20.93 7.39
C TYR A 60 -13.81 20.43 8.69
N ARG A 61 -15.15 20.49 8.78
CA ARG A 61 -15.91 19.81 9.83
C ARG A 61 -16.43 18.49 9.28
N PRO A 62 -16.48 17.41 10.09
CA PRO A 62 -17.15 16.18 9.68
C PRO A 62 -18.55 16.50 9.15
N ASN A 63 -18.74 16.27 7.86
CA ASN A 63 -19.99 16.49 7.14
C ASN A 63 -19.99 15.50 5.99
N THR A 64 -20.52 14.31 6.26
CA THR A 64 -20.41 13.17 5.35
C THR A 64 -21.74 12.81 4.73
N ASP A 65 -21.70 12.29 3.50
CA ASP A 65 -22.86 11.62 2.92
C ASP A 65 -23.18 10.28 3.64
N PRO A 66 -24.31 9.61 3.34
CA PRO A 66 -24.68 8.34 3.96
C PRO A 66 -23.67 7.19 3.77
N ILE A 67 -22.74 7.32 2.82
CA ILE A 67 -21.66 6.34 2.56
C ILE A 67 -20.31 6.78 3.14
N GLY A 68 -20.27 7.88 3.91
CA GLY A 68 -19.12 8.33 4.69
C GLY A 68 -18.14 9.25 3.95
N ARG A 69 -18.46 9.74 2.74
CA ARG A 69 -17.60 10.66 1.99
C ARG A 69 -17.77 12.09 2.52
N GLN A 70 -16.66 12.76 2.78
CA GLN A 70 -16.65 14.13 3.32
C GLN A 70 -17.05 15.16 2.24
N ALA A 71 -17.88 16.14 2.61
CA ALA A 71 -18.29 17.23 1.72
C ALA A 71 -17.09 18.14 1.38
N ASN A 72 -16.93 18.45 0.09
CA ASN A 72 -15.88 19.33 -0.39
C ASN A 72 -16.17 20.81 -0.10
N LEU A 73 -15.09 21.55 0.15
CA LEU A 73 -15.10 22.96 0.50
C LEU A 73 -14.20 23.79 -0.44
N ASP A 74 -14.49 25.08 -0.58
CA ASP A 74 -13.68 26.04 -1.36
C ASP A 74 -12.20 25.97 -0.94
N GLY A 75 -11.32 25.82 -1.92
CA GLY A 75 -9.88 25.61 -1.71
C GLY A 75 -9.43 24.15 -1.61
N ASP A 76 -10.33 23.16 -1.67
CA ASP A 76 -9.98 21.73 -1.79
C ASP A 76 -9.26 21.43 -3.11
N LEU A 77 -8.67 20.24 -3.26
CA LEU A 77 -7.82 19.92 -4.40
C LEU A 77 -8.56 19.20 -5.52
N CYS A 78 -8.16 19.47 -6.76
CA CYS A 78 -8.44 18.68 -7.95
C CYS A 78 -7.22 17.79 -8.24
N ILE A 79 -7.34 16.50 -7.99
CA ILE A 79 -6.29 15.51 -8.24
C ILE A 79 -6.38 15.09 -9.72
N CYS A 80 -5.64 15.80 -10.56
CA CYS A 80 -5.58 15.61 -12.01
C CYS A 80 -4.12 15.48 -12.49
N LYS A 81 -3.87 15.61 -13.80
CA LYS A 81 -2.52 15.50 -14.40
C LYS A 81 -1.66 16.75 -14.26
N CYS A 82 -2.17 17.83 -13.69
CA CYS A 82 -1.39 19.03 -13.45
C CYS A 82 -0.26 18.74 -12.45
N LEU A 83 0.93 19.27 -12.74
CA LEU A 83 2.07 19.21 -11.82
C LEU A 83 1.69 19.79 -10.44
N LYS A 84 1.08 20.99 -10.45
CA LYS A 84 0.44 21.59 -9.27
C LYS A 84 -1.07 21.37 -9.33
N PRO A 85 -1.65 20.61 -8.40
CA PRO A 85 -3.10 20.41 -8.36
C PRO A 85 -3.85 21.75 -8.28
N PRO A 86 -4.79 22.05 -9.20
CA PRO A 86 -5.69 23.18 -9.05
C PRO A 86 -6.58 23.00 -7.82
N ARG A 87 -7.14 24.11 -7.34
CA ARG A 87 -8.06 24.12 -6.21
C ARG A 87 -9.50 24.32 -6.64
N LEU A 88 -10.44 23.67 -5.96
CA LEU A 88 -11.86 23.86 -6.14
C LEU A 88 -12.25 25.29 -5.75
N LYS A 89 -13.07 25.91 -6.57
CA LYS A 89 -13.55 27.28 -6.39
C LYS A 89 -15.06 27.30 -6.39
N ALA A 90 -15.64 27.57 -5.22
CA ALA A 90 -17.07 27.75 -5.08
C ALA A 90 -17.52 28.99 -5.86
N LEU A 91 -18.59 28.85 -6.64
CA LEU A 91 -19.27 29.97 -7.30
C LEU A 91 -20.55 30.37 -6.55
N PHE A 92 -20.84 29.70 -5.45
CA PHE A 92 -22.02 29.94 -4.62
C PHE A 92 -21.65 29.93 -3.15
N GLU A 93 -21.80 31.09 -2.51
CA GLU A 93 -21.28 31.27 -1.16
C GLU A 93 -22.34 31.09 -0.06
N ASN A 94 -23.63 30.95 -0.37
CA ASN A 94 -24.69 30.94 0.67
C ASN A 94 -24.68 29.70 1.57
N ALA A 95 -23.97 28.63 1.18
CA ALA A 95 -23.75 27.44 2.00
C ALA A 95 -22.27 27.36 2.36
N TYR A 96 -21.94 27.42 3.65
CA TYR A 96 -20.56 27.55 4.10
C TYR A 96 -20.37 27.03 5.53
N VAL A 97 -19.11 26.76 5.86
CA VAL A 97 -18.65 26.37 7.20
C VAL A 97 -17.76 27.47 7.75
N ILE A 98 -17.90 27.76 9.05
CA ILE A 98 -17.08 28.75 9.77
C ILE A 98 -16.16 28.04 10.77
N PHE A 99 -14.93 28.54 10.89
CA PHE A 99 -13.93 28.13 11.87
C PHE A 99 -13.48 29.30 12.75
N GLY A 100 -13.30 29.01 14.05
CA GLY A 100 -12.71 29.93 15.00
C GLY A 100 -11.19 30.03 14.83
N ALA A 101 -10.58 31.12 15.30
CA ALA A 101 -9.13 31.28 15.14
C ALA A 101 -8.30 30.36 16.03
N SER A 102 -8.74 30.14 17.27
CA SER A 102 -8.15 29.15 18.17
C SER A 102 -8.30 27.72 17.66
N GLU A 103 -9.41 27.43 16.98
CA GLU A 103 -9.69 26.13 16.37
C GLU A 103 -8.72 25.83 15.23
N ILE A 104 -8.53 26.78 14.31
CA ILE A 104 -7.54 26.64 13.22
C ILE A 104 -6.12 26.49 13.78
N ALA A 105 -5.73 27.29 14.77
CA ALA A 105 -4.39 27.23 15.35
C ALA A 105 -4.06 25.86 16.00
N GLY A 106 -5.07 25.09 16.41
CA GLY A 106 -4.92 23.75 16.94
C GLY A 106 -5.02 22.62 15.90
N MET A 107 -5.37 22.93 14.65
CA MET A 107 -5.53 21.95 13.57
C MET A 107 -4.27 21.88 12.71
N LEU A 108 -3.46 20.84 12.92
CA LEU A 108 -2.29 20.55 12.10
C LEU A 108 -2.70 20.28 10.63
N GLY A 109 -2.03 20.91 9.67
CA GLY A 109 -2.30 20.73 8.23
C GLY A 109 -3.26 21.76 7.62
N THR A 110 -3.58 22.85 8.33
CA THR A 110 -4.40 23.97 7.82
C THR A 110 -3.61 25.02 7.06
N GLU A 111 -2.27 25.00 7.17
CA GLU A 111 -1.35 25.98 6.61
C GLU A 111 -1.53 26.11 5.08
N GLY A 112 -1.66 24.97 4.39
CA GLY A 112 -1.84 24.95 2.95
C GLY A 112 -3.13 25.63 2.47
N TRP A 113 -4.22 25.56 3.24
CA TRP A 113 -5.44 26.32 2.93
C TRP A 113 -5.30 27.79 3.33
N LEU A 114 -4.70 28.08 4.48
CA LEU A 114 -4.48 29.45 4.94
C LEU A 114 -3.64 30.29 3.97
N HIS A 115 -2.60 29.71 3.37
CA HIS A 115 -1.82 30.36 2.31
C HIS A 115 -2.67 30.61 1.05
N HIS A 116 -3.48 29.63 0.63
CA HIS A 116 -4.35 29.79 -0.53
C HIS A 116 -5.41 30.89 -0.32
N ALA A 117 -6.01 30.92 0.86
CA ALA A 117 -7.04 31.89 1.23
C ALA A 117 -6.46 33.27 1.60
N GLY A 118 -5.12 33.44 1.55
CA GLY A 118 -4.44 34.71 1.80
C GLY A 118 -4.38 35.13 3.26
N PHE A 119 -4.56 34.19 4.21
CA PHE A 119 -4.49 34.46 5.64
C PHE A 119 -3.10 34.29 6.25
N LEU A 120 -2.18 33.63 5.54
CA LEU A 120 -0.77 33.60 5.85
C LEU A 120 0.00 34.27 4.72
N GLU A 121 0.97 35.12 5.07
CA GLU A 121 1.87 35.72 4.09
C GLU A 121 2.53 34.63 3.26
N LYS A 122 2.70 34.88 1.96
CA LYS A 122 3.58 34.08 1.10
C LYS A 122 5.00 34.21 1.65
N THR A 123 5.36 33.31 2.53
CA THR A 123 6.76 32.94 2.72
C THR A 123 7.20 32.29 1.40
N ASP A 124 8.47 32.40 1.01
CA ASP A 124 9.07 31.69 -0.15
C ASP A 124 9.13 30.17 0.09
N VAL A 125 8.05 29.62 0.64
CA VAL A 125 7.82 28.20 0.84
C VAL A 125 7.15 27.75 -0.45
N HIS A 126 7.99 27.26 -1.36
CA HIS A 126 7.51 26.56 -2.53
C HIS A 126 6.76 25.30 -2.09
N ASP A 127 5.71 24.91 -2.80
CA ASP A 127 5.10 23.59 -2.63
C ASP A 127 6.17 22.56 -2.99
N GLU A 128 6.86 22.01 -1.99
CA GLU A 128 7.85 20.95 -2.16
C GLU A 128 7.12 19.69 -2.64
N GLN A 129 7.04 19.53 -3.95
CA GLN A 129 6.32 18.45 -4.59
C GLN A 129 7.30 17.36 -5.03
N PHE A 130 7.29 16.26 -4.28
CA PHE A 130 7.96 15.03 -4.65
C PHE A 130 6.98 14.16 -5.46
N ILE A 131 7.41 13.71 -6.63
CA ILE A 131 6.73 12.61 -7.33
C ILE A 131 7.60 11.37 -7.11
N PHE A 132 7.07 10.42 -6.34
CA PHE A 132 7.66 9.10 -6.18
C PHE A 132 7.18 8.21 -7.31
N LYS A 133 8.13 7.65 -8.04
CA LYS A 133 7.86 6.66 -9.09
C LYS A 133 8.47 5.33 -8.70
N ASP A 134 7.79 4.26 -9.09
CA ASP A 134 8.38 2.93 -9.05
C ASP A 134 9.50 2.78 -10.11
N VAL A 135 10.15 1.61 -10.10
CA VAL A 135 11.21 1.25 -11.06
C VAL A 135 10.74 1.29 -12.52
N ASN A 136 9.43 1.19 -12.76
CA ASN A 136 8.81 1.25 -14.08
C ASN A 136 8.32 2.67 -14.46
N GLY A 137 8.50 3.65 -13.58
CA GLY A 137 8.06 5.03 -13.79
C GLY A 137 6.60 5.33 -13.43
N ASN A 138 5.89 4.37 -12.83
CA ASN A 138 4.51 4.56 -12.38
C ASN A 138 4.45 5.38 -11.08
N PRO A 139 3.50 6.31 -10.93
CA PRO A 139 3.34 7.08 -9.70
C PRO A 139 2.92 6.18 -8.53
N MET A 140 3.60 6.32 -7.40
CA MET A 140 3.24 5.65 -6.14
C MET A 140 2.15 6.42 -5.38
N ALA A 141 1.22 5.71 -4.74
CA ALA A 141 0.06 6.34 -4.11
C ALA A 141 0.45 7.05 -2.79
N HIS A 142 -0.21 8.17 -2.49
CA HIS A 142 0.08 9.02 -1.32
C HIS A 142 -0.08 8.30 0.04
N ASN A 143 -1.00 7.35 0.11
CA ASN A 143 -1.24 6.50 1.28
C ASN A 143 -0.21 5.38 1.46
N GLU A 144 0.73 5.22 0.51
CA GLU A 144 1.87 4.30 0.62
C GLU A 144 3.11 4.94 1.25
N LEU A 145 2.98 6.21 1.64
CA LEU A 145 4.01 7.05 2.21
C LEU A 145 3.62 7.42 3.64
N HIS A 146 4.36 6.92 4.63
CA HIS A 146 4.36 7.54 5.96
C HIS A 146 4.94 8.94 5.81
N ARG A 147 4.12 9.96 6.06
CA ARG A 147 4.54 11.36 5.99
C ARG A 147 4.91 11.85 7.37
N GLU A 148 6.17 12.23 7.56
CA GLU A 148 6.54 13.51 8.18
C GLU A 148 7.86 13.99 7.54
N ALA A 149 7.81 15.11 6.82
CA ALA A 149 9.01 15.87 6.50
C ALA A 149 9.34 16.73 7.73
N GLN A 150 10.24 16.27 8.60
CA GLN A 150 10.84 17.16 9.59
C GLN A 150 11.83 18.08 8.87
N ILE A 151 11.47 19.36 8.76
CA ILE A 151 12.40 20.42 8.41
C ILE A 151 13.31 20.64 9.63
N ASP A 152 14.47 19.98 9.65
CA ASP A 152 15.54 20.33 10.58
C ASP A 152 15.99 21.76 10.24
N ARG A 153 15.52 22.75 11.00
CA ARG A 153 16.11 24.09 10.97
C ARG A 153 17.50 24.02 11.61
N CYS A 154 18.48 23.63 10.83
CA CYS A 154 19.84 24.07 11.09
C CYS A 154 19.94 25.49 10.52
N ASP A 155 19.90 26.47 11.41
CA ASP A 155 20.35 27.82 11.09
C ASP A 155 21.76 27.71 10.47
N HIS A 156 22.02 28.57 9.48
CA HIS A 156 23.22 28.72 8.63
C HIS A 156 23.11 28.05 7.25
N ALA A 157 22.61 28.85 6.29
CA ALA A 157 22.92 28.84 4.86
C ALA A 157 23.11 27.45 4.20
N GLY A 158 22.01 26.90 3.68
CA GLY A 158 21.98 25.67 2.88
C GLY A 158 20.94 24.69 3.43
N HIS A 159 19.72 24.73 2.87
CA HIS A 159 18.66 23.82 3.30
C HIS A 159 18.85 22.44 2.67
N ASN A 160 19.40 21.50 3.46
CA ASN A 160 19.35 20.07 3.16
C ASN A 160 18.11 19.48 3.84
N GLY A 161 17.09 19.12 3.05
CA GLY A 161 15.94 18.36 3.55
C GLY A 161 16.24 16.86 3.54
N SER A 162 15.93 16.15 4.63
CA SER A 162 15.96 14.69 4.70
C SER A 162 14.61 14.15 5.18
N VAL A 163 14.06 13.15 4.49
CA VAL A 163 12.82 12.46 4.89
C VAL A 163 13.16 11.36 5.89
N ARG A 164 12.46 11.31 7.03
CA ARG A 164 12.62 10.27 8.07
C ARG A 164 11.25 9.69 8.44
N ASN A 165 11.24 8.42 8.86
CA ASN A 165 10.07 7.75 9.43
C ASN A 165 10.13 7.82 10.96
N ASP A 166 9.06 8.25 11.63
CA ASP A 166 8.95 8.26 13.09
C ASP A 166 7.64 7.56 13.53
N PRO A 167 7.66 6.63 14.51
CA PRO A 167 6.44 5.99 15.01
C PRO A 167 5.84 6.81 16.17
N ALA A 168 4.56 7.14 16.04
CA ALA A 168 3.80 7.98 16.97
C ALA A 168 3.82 7.54 18.45
N HIS A 169 3.94 8.50 19.40
CA HIS A 169 2.97 8.70 20.49
C HIS A 169 3.25 9.90 21.44
N GLN A 170 2.15 10.54 21.84
CA GLN A 170 1.82 11.07 23.18
C GLN A 170 2.34 12.44 23.66
N ASP A 171 1.34 13.30 23.81
CA ASP A 171 1.02 14.11 24.98
C ASP A 171 1.76 15.43 25.23
N SER A 172 0.92 16.35 25.67
CA SER A 172 1.09 17.75 25.89
C SER A 172 1.98 18.10 27.09
N GLN A 173 2.56 19.30 27.02
CA GLN A 173 3.15 20.10 28.10
C GLN A 173 4.59 19.79 28.58
N ARG A 174 5.54 20.66 28.21
CA ARG A 174 6.17 21.68 29.10
C ARG A 174 7.52 22.15 28.53
N ARG A 175 7.56 23.45 28.26
CA ARG A 175 8.68 24.41 28.39
C ARG A 175 10.07 23.87 28.84
N ARG A 176 11.07 24.36 28.09
CA ARG A 176 12.45 24.81 28.45
C ARG A 176 13.62 23.85 28.18
N ARG A 177 14.50 24.34 27.29
CA ARG A 177 15.97 24.34 27.30
C ARG A 177 16.65 23.36 28.28
N ARG A 178 17.40 22.40 27.73
CA ARG A 178 18.82 22.14 28.08
C ARG A 178 19.45 21.17 27.07
N CYS A 179 20.57 21.58 26.48
CA CYS A 179 21.55 20.69 25.87
C CYS A 179 22.00 19.64 26.90
N GLY A 180 22.01 18.38 26.52
CA GLY A 180 22.50 17.28 27.36
C GLY A 180 22.59 15.98 26.57
N ASN A 181 23.82 15.51 26.39
CA ASN A 181 24.17 14.26 25.72
C ASN A 181 23.45 13.04 26.30
N HIS A 182 22.61 12.40 25.49
CA HIS A 182 22.31 10.97 25.59
C HIS A 182 22.13 10.40 24.18
N LEU A 183 23.26 10.11 23.52
CA LEU A 183 23.28 9.34 22.27
C LEU A 183 22.99 7.87 22.58
N GLY A 184 21.72 7.55 22.82
CA GLY A 184 21.21 6.23 22.50
C GLY A 184 21.37 6.03 20.99
N LYS A 185 21.97 4.91 20.58
CA LYS A 185 22.09 4.52 19.17
C LYS A 185 20.69 4.27 18.61
N TRP A 186 20.10 5.27 17.97
CA TRP A 186 18.92 5.10 17.14
C TRP A 186 19.39 4.73 15.73
N SER A 187 19.05 3.52 15.28
CA SER A 187 19.35 3.05 13.94
C SER A 187 18.51 3.85 12.94
N MET A 188 19.18 4.58 12.04
CA MET A 188 18.55 5.28 10.92
C MET A 188 17.87 4.27 10.01
N ASN A 189 16.54 4.35 9.90
CA ASN A 189 15.83 3.79 8.76
C ASN A 189 16.22 4.61 7.51
N ASP A 190 16.62 3.91 6.46
CA ASP A 190 17.36 4.48 5.32
C ASP A 190 16.54 5.57 4.61
N VAL A 191 17.16 6.73 4.36
CA VAL A 191 16.59 7.81 3.55
C VAL A 191 16.39 7.28 2.12
N VAL A 192 15.13 7.18 1.68
CA VAL A 192 14.78 6.65 0.34
C VAL A 192 15.25 7.58 -0.78
N ALA A 193 15.32 8.89 -0.53
CA ALA A 193 16.06 9.86 -1.34
C ALA A 193 16.31 11.18 -0.61
N SER A 194 17.36 11.87 -1.04
CA SER A 194 17.67 13.25 -0.67
C SER A 194 17.86 14.08 -1.94
N GLY A 195 17.35 15.30 -1.97
CA GLY A 195 17.56 16.23 -3.08
C GLY A 195 17.74 17.65 -2.58
N SER A 196 18.64 18.40 -3.22
CA SER A 196 18.86 19.82 -2.91
C SER A 196 17.74 20.65 -3.54
N LEU A 197 16.90 21.23 -2.69
CA LEU A 197 15.86 22.16 -3.11
C LEU A 197 16.50 23.55 -3.30
N ASN A 198 16.24 24.18 -4.43
CA ASN A 198 16.62 25.57 -4.67
C ASN A 198 15.35 26.44 -4.67
N THR A 199 15.51 27.75 -4.57
CA THR A 199 14.40 28.73 -4.51
C THR A 199 13.72 28.94 -5.88
N THR A 200 13.76 27.95 -6.77
CA THR A 200 13.19 28.05 -8.11
C THR A 200 11.79 27.42 -8.12
N PRO A 201 10.73 28.18 -8.45
CA PRO A 201 9.40 27.62 -8.62
C PRO A 201 9.40 26.47 -9.65
N GLY A 202 8.96 25.28 -9.25
CA GLY A 202 8.88 24.12 -10.14
C GLY A 202 10.07 23.15 -10.08
N SER A 203 10.89 23.20 -9.02
CA SER A 203 11.89 22.17 -8.73
C SER A 203 11.21 20.84 -8.36
N LEU A 204 10.68 20.13 -9.36
CA LEU A 204 10.21 18.76 -9.20
C LEU A 204 11.41 17.86 -9.00
N ILE A 205 11.55 17.29 -7.80
CA ILE A 205 12.52 16.21 -7.57
C ILE A 205 11.78 14.90 -7.81
N VAL A 206 12.08 14.24 -8.92
CA VAL A 206 11.61 12.88 -9.19
C VAL A 206 12.53 11.92 -8.48
N VAL A 207 11.96 11.17 -7.55
CA VAL A 207 12.65 10.09 -6.85
C VAL A 207 12.13 8.78 -7.42
N GLN A 208 13.05 7.91 -7.83
CA GLN A 208 12.75 6.55 -8.27
C GLN A 208 13.22 5.55 -7.22
N ASP A 209 12.29 4.71 -6.76
CA ASP A 209 12.60 3.56 -5.91
C ASP A 209 12.73 2.30 -6.79
N LYS A 210 13.51 1.32 -6.34
CA LYS A 210 13.62 0.00 -6.98
C LYS A 210 12.37 -0.88 -6.71
N ARG A 211 11.58 -0.51 -5.71
CA ARG A 211 10.33 -1.17 -5.32
C ARG A 211 9.19 -0.81 -6.28
N LEU A 212 8.21 -1.70 -6.37
CA LEU A 212 7.07 -1.61 -7.29
C LEU A 212 5.89 -0.89 -6.64
N ALA A 213 5.11 -0.16 -7.46
CA ALA A 213 3.82 0.38 -7.06
C ALA A 213 2.71 -0.70 -7.10
N LYS A 214 1.61 -0.47 -6.38
CA LYS A 214 0.41 -1.29 -6.50
C LYS A 214 -0.28 -1.13 -7.87
N PRO A 215 -1.10 -2.12 -8.28
CA PRO A 215 -1.30 -3.41 -7.62
C PRO A 215 -0.15 -4.38 -7.96
N TRP A 216 0.27 -5.16 -6.96
CA TRP A 216 1.19 -6.28 -7.16
C TRP A 216 0.43 -7.55 -7.53
N ASN A 217 1.04 -8.37 -8.38
CA ASN A 217 0.55 -9.70 -8.73
C ASN A 217 1.63 -10.73 -8.41
N LEU A 218 1.24 -11.98 -8.15
CA LEU A 218 2.18 -13.05 -7.82
C LEU A 218 2.99 -13.39 -9.08
N SER A 219 4.32 -13.44 -8.96
CA SER A 219 5.16 -13.80 -10.12
C SER A 219 5.13 -15.30 -10.40
N GLU A 220 5.50 -15.71 -11.63
CA GLU A 220 5.69 -17.13 -11.97
C GLU A 220 6.70 -17.83 -11.06
N LYS A 221 7.76 -17.11 -10.64
CA LYS A 221 8.75 -17.62 -9.68
C LYS A 221 8.14 -17.77 -8.29
N GLY A 222 7.29 -16.83 -7.86
CA GLY A 222 6.55 -16.90 -6.62
C GLY A 222 5.57 -18.09 -6.58
N LEU A 223 4.86 -18.33 -7.69
CA LEU A 223 4.02 -19.53 -7.86
C LEU A 223 4.83 -20.82 -7.73
N GLY A 224 5.97 -20.90 -8.44
CA GLY A 224 6.84 -22.07 -8.39
C GLY A 224 7.47 -22.30 -7.02
N PHE A 225 7.86 -21.23 -6.33
CA PHE A 225 8.35 -21.29 -4.95
C PHE A 225 7.27 -21.80 -3.99
N LEU A 226 6.06 -21.26 -4.04
CA LEU A 226 4.93 -21.74 -3.24
C LEU A 226 4.66 -23.22 -3.51
N ALA A 227 4.67 -23.62 -4.78
CA ALA A 227 4.48 -25.00 -5.20
C ALA A 227 5.56 -25.95 -4.68
N GLN A 228 6.81 -25.47 -4.64
CA GLN A 228 7.91 -26.20 -4.06
C GLN A 228 7.79 -26.31 -2.54
N LEU A 229 7.24 -25.32 -1.83
CA LEU A 229 6.94 -25.43 -0.40
C LEU A 229 5.90 -26.51 -0.11
N GLU A 230 4.88 -26.68 -0.97
CA GLU A 230 3.84 -27.69 -0.76
C GLU A 230 4.31 -29.12 -1.12
N SER A 231 4.98 -29.27 -2.28
CA SER A 231 5.37 -30.59 -2.80
C SER A 231 6.79 -31.02 -2.41
N GLY A 232 7.72 -30.08 -2.29
CA GLY A 232 9.17 -30.30 -2.16
C GLY A 232 9.90 -30.45 -3.50
N VAL A 233 9.21 -30.38 -4.64
CA VAL A 233 9.78 -30.64 -5.97
C VAL A 233 9.48 -29.47 -6.91
N TYR A 234 10.53 -28.91 -7.53
CA TYR A 234 10.37 -27.86 -8.54
C TYR A 234 10.25 -28.43 -9.96
N ASN A 235 11.12 -29.36 -10.34
CA ASN A 235 11.03 -30.11 -11.60
C ASN A 235 11.35 -31.59 -11.34
N GLY A 236 10.69 -32.50 -12.06
CA GLY A 236 10.98 -33.92 -11.98
C GLY A 236 9.73 -34.75 -11.72
N LYS A 237 9.76 -35.60 -10.68
CA LYS A 237 8.62 -36.46 -10.34
C LYS A 237 8.27 -36.36 -8.87
N TYR A 238 6.98 -36.24 -8.58
CA TYR A 238 6.42 -36.30 -7.23
C TYR A 238 5.28 -37.32 -7.21
N LYS A 239 5.36 -38.32 -6.32
CA LYS A 239 4.39 -39.42 -6.23
C LYS A 239 4.10 -40.13 -7.58
N GLY A 240 5.08 -40.18 -8.47
CA GLY A 240 4.95 -40.78 -9.80
C GLY A 240 4.43 -39.85 -10.90
N TYR A 241 3.95 -38.65 -10.56
CA TYR A 241 3.48 -37.65 -11.51
C TYR A 241 4.60 -36.68 -11.91
N GLU A 242 4.53 -36.21 -13.15
CA GLU A 242 5.46 -35.21 -13.69
C GLU A 242 5.18 -33.83 -13.08
N VAL A 243 6.25 -33.20 -12.59
CA VAL A 243 6.21 -31.86 -11.98
C VAL A 243 7.04 -30.92 -12.85
N THR A 244 6.42 -29.79 -13.21
CA THR A 244 7.07 -28.71 -13.97
C THR A 244 6.81 -27.38 -13.28
N ASN A 245 7.86 -26.64 -12.93
CA ASN A 245 7.79 -25.39 -12.15
C ASN A 245 6.93 -25.52 -10.87
N GLY A 246 7.05 -26.67 -10.20
CA GLY A 246 6.34 -27.04 -8.98
C GLY A 246 4.89 -27.51 -9.20
N MET A 247 4.37 -27.44 -10.43
CA MET A 247 3.00 -27.81 -10.75
C MET A 247 2.91 -29.26 -11.24
N ILE A 248 1.93 -30.02 -10.73
CA ILE A 248 1.61 -31.35 -11.24
C ILE A 248 0.63 -31.20 -12.41
N LEU A 249 1.07 -31.55 -13.62
CA LEU A 249 0.30 -31.31 -14.86
C LEU A 249 -0.68 -32.43 -15.22
N THR A 250 -0.75 -33.48 -14.40
CA THR A 250 -1.69 -34.59 -14.57
C THR A 250 -2.65 -34.61 -13.40
N VAL A 251 -3.95 -34.75 -13.66
CA VAL A 251 -4.96 -34.87 -12.60
C VAL A 251 -4.72 -36.16 -11.82
N TYR A 252 -4.53 -36.04 -10.51
CA TYR A 252 -4.20 -37.14 -9.61
C TYR A 252 -5.20 -37.26 -8.46
N ASP A 253 -5.24 -38.42 -7.81
CA ASP A 253 -5.98 -38.62 -6.57
C ASP A 253 -5.09 -38.18 -5.39
N ASP A 254 -5.61 -37.28 -4.55
CA ASP A 254 -4.91 -36.79 -3.35
C ASP A 254 -4.73 -37.87 -2.27
N GLY A 255 -5.27 -39.07 -2.49
CA GLY A 255 -5.29 -40.20 -1.57
C GLY A 255 -6.55 -40.24 -0.69
N LYS A 256 -7.45 -39.25 -0.85
CA LYS A 256 -8.77 -39.18 -0.21
C LYS A 256 -9.90 -39.33 -1.23
N GLY A 257 -9.59 -39.67 -2.49
CA GLY A 257 -10.54 -39.81 -3.57
C GLY A 257 -10.93 -38.48 -4.22
N ILE A 258 -10.17 -37.41 -4.00
CA ILE A 258 -10.45 -36.09 -4.56
C ILE A 258 -9.52 -35.83 -5.77
N PRO A 259 -10.07 -35.69 -6.99
CA PRO A 259 -9.27 -35.34 -8.15
C PRO A 259 -8.65 -33.95 -7.97
N THR A 260 -7.33 -33.88 -8.13
CA THR A 260 -6.52 -32.71 -7.80
C THR A 260 -5.50 -32.44 -8.91
N VAL A 261 -5.21 -31.17 -9.21
CA VAL A 261 -4.26 -30.78 -10.28
C VAL A 261 -3.48 -29.51 -9.93
N GLY A 262 -2.35 -29.27 -10.59
CA GLY A 262 -1.55 -28.06 -10.43
C GLY A 262 -0.96 -27.93 -9.02
N LEU A 263 -1.30 -26.84 -8.34
CA LEU A 263 -0.86 -26.48 -6.97
C LEU A 263 -1.67 -27.17 -5.87
N GLY A 264 -2.47 -28.19 -6.18
CA GLY A 264 -3.44 -28.74 -5.24
C GLY A 264 -4.86 -28.20 -5.44
N HIS A 265 -5.16 -27.69 -6.63
CA HIS A 265 -6.51 -27.29 -7.00
C HIS A 265 -7.42 -28.52 -6.99
N LYS A 266 -8.49 -28.46 -6.19
CA LYS A 266 -9.56 -29.47 -6.21
C LYS A 266 -10.35 -29.31 -7.49
N VAL A 267 -10.29 -30.31 -8.37
CA VAL A 267 -11.02 -30.30 -9.64
C VAL A 267 -12.52 -30.23 -9.36
N LEU A 268 -13.15 -29.20 -9.90
CA LEU A 268 -14.58 -28.97 -9.86
C LEU A 268 -15.24 -29.48 -11.15
N PRO A 269 -16.56 -29.77 -11.13
CA PRO A 269 -17.28 -30.17 -12.35
C PRO A 269 -17.15 -29.17 -13.51
N GLN A 270 -16.93 -27.90 -13.19
CA GLN A 270 -16.80 -26.81 -14.16
C GLN A 270 -15.47 -26.86 -14.94
N ASP A 271 -14.44 -27.49 -14.38
CA ASP A 271 -13.14 -27.62 -15.05
C ASP A 271 -13.17 -28.68 -16.15
N ASN A 272 -14.18 -29.56 -16.13
CA ASN A 272 -14.38 -30.66 -17.08
C ASN A 272 -13.13 -31.57 -17.23
N LEU A 273 -12.45 -31.82 -16.11
CA LEU A 273 -11.27 -32.67 -16.01
C LEU A 273 -11.57 -33.96 -15.24
N LYS A 274 -10.88 -35.04 -15.60
CA LYS A 274 -10.97 -36.37 -14.99
C LYS A 274 -9.60 -36.88 -14.57
N LEU A 275 -9.57 -37.88 -13.69
CA LEU A 275 -8.33 -38.53 -13.26
C LEU A 275 -7.51 -39.01 -14.47
N GLY A 276 -6.23 -38.65 -14.49
CA GLY A 276 -5.30 -38.97 -15.58
C GLY A 276 -5.26 -37.96 -16.73
N ASP A 277 -6.17 -36.98 -16.79
CA ASP A 277 -6.12 -35.93 -17.80
C ASP A 277 -4.87 -35.06 -17.62
N LYS A 278 -4.30 -34.60 -18.73
CA LYS A 278 -3.16 -33.68 -18.74
C LYS A 278 -3.63 -32.26 -19.01
N VAL A 279 -3.10 -31.31 -18.26
CA VAL A 279 -3.33 -29.87 -18.44
C VAL A 279 -2.04 -29.18 -18.91
N SER A 280 -2.17 -28.02 -19.56
CA SER A 280 -1.01 -27.19 -19.87
C SER A 280 -0.49 -26.48 -18.62
N LEU A 281 0.80 -26.15 -18.61
CA LEU A 281 1.41 -25.35 -17.53
C LEU A 281 0.69 -24.00 -17.36
N GLU A 282 0.38 -23.32 -18.47
CA GLU A 282 -0.33 -22.05 -18.46
C GLU A 282 -1.73 -22.17 -17.83
N TRP A 283 -2.44 -23.27 -18.10
CA TRP A 283 -3.74 -23.52 -17.49
C TRP A 283 -3.59 -23.74 -15.97
N ALA A 284 -2.58 -24.51 -15.56
CA ALA A 284 -2.29 -24.76 -14.15
C ALA A 284 -1.87 -23.49 -13.39
N GLN A 285 -1.13 -22.58 -14.03
CA GLN A 285 -0.78 -21.28 -13.46
C GLN A 285 -2.01 -20.39 -13.30
N LYS A 286 -2.86 -20.29 -14.34
CA LYS A 286 -4.09 -19.49 -14.29
C LYS A 286 -5.06 -19.96 -13.20
N ILE A 287 -5.23 -21.28 -13.04
CA ILE A 287 -6.11 -21.79 -11.99
C ILE A 287 -5.51 -21.53 -10.61
N ALA A 288 -4.19 -21.66 -10.44
CA ALA A 288 -3.50 -21.33 -9.20
C ALA A 288 -3.64 -19.84 -8.84
N GLU A 289 -3.49 -18.92 -9.81
CA GLU A 289 -3.72 -17.49 -9.58
C GLU A 289 -5.16 -17.20 -9.12
N LYS A 290 -6.14 -17.90 -9.71
CA LYS A 290 -7.55 -17.77 -9.31
C LYS A 290 -7.75 -18.25 -7.87
N ASP A 291 -7.21 -19.41 -7.52
CA ASP A 291 -7.27 -19.96 -6.15
C ASP A 291 -6.57 -19.05 -5.13
N LEU A 292 -5.50 -18.36 -5.57
CA LEU A 292 -4.71 -17.45 -4.73
C LEU A 292 -5.28 -16.02 -4.67
N SER A 293 -6.34 -15.73 -5.41
CA SER A 293 -6.81 -14.35 -5.63
C SER A 293 -7.19 -13.62 -4.34
N ASP A 294 -7.76 -14.30 -3.35
CA ASP A 294 -8.12 -13.69 -2.06
C ASP A 294 -6.88 -13.33 -1.23
N PHE A 295 -5.81 -14.10 -1.34
CA PHE A 295 -4.54 -13.82 -0.66
C PHE A 295 -3.81 -12.65 -1.32
N ILE A 296 -3.76 -12.61 -2.66
CA ILE A 296 -3.22 -11.49 -3.45
C ILE A 296 -3.96 -10.20 -3.10
N LYS A 297 -5.30 -10.23 -3.09
CA LYS A 297 -6.14 -9.09 -2.69
C LYS A 297 -5.86 -8.66 -1.25
N ALA A 298 -5.71 -9.61 -0.33
CA ALA A 298 -5.41 -9.31 1.07
C ALA A 298 -4.07 -8.57 1.23
N VAL A 299 -3.01 -9.02 0.56
CA VAL A 299 -1.70 -8.35 0.60
C VAL A 299 -1.80 -6.94 0.00
N ASN A 300 -2.38 -6.80 -1.19
CA ASN A 300 -2.57 -5.49 -1.85
C ASN A 300 -3.41 -4.51 -1.01
N LYS A 301 -4.43 -5.02 -0.31
CA LYS A 301 -5.31 -4.20 0.54
C LYS A 301 -4.64 -3.78 1.84
N LYS A 302 -3.87 -4.66 2.46
CA LYS A 302 -3.38 -4.47 3.84
C LYS A 302 -1.98 -3.89 3.93
N ILE A 303 -1.12 -4.13 2.93
CA ILE A 303 0.22 -3.54 2.89
C ILE A 303 0.14 -2.15 2.27
N ASN A 304 0.68 -1.14 2.95
CA ASN A 304 0.65 0.27 2.55
C ASN A 304 2.08 0.81 2.39
N VAL A 305 3.04 -0.04 2.06
CA VAL A 305 4.43 0.38 1.86
C VAL A 305 4.96 -0.28 0.58
N PRO A 306 5.88 0.37 -0.16
CA PRO A 306 6.44 -0.17 -1.40
C PRO A 306 7.12 -1.52 -1.22
N LEU A 307 6.90 -2.46 -2.14
CA LEU A 307 7.53 -3.78 -2.09
C LEU A 307 8.34 -4.08 -3.34
N HIS A 308 9.45 -4.79 -3.19
CA HIS A 308 10.01 -5.54 -4.31
C HIS A 308 9.10 -6.71 -4.67
N GLN A 309 9.17 -7.18 -5.93
CA GLN A 309 8.38 -8.33 -6.37
C GLN A 309 8.57 -9.56 -5.47
N TYR A 310 9.82 -9.85 -5.06
CA TYR A 310 10.11 -11.00 -4.20
C TYR A 310 9.58 -10.86 -2.76
N GLU A 311 9.52 -9.63 -2.24
CA GLU A 311 8.91 -9.36 -0.94
C GLU A 311 7.39 -9.60 -1.01
N PHE A 312 6.75 -9.14 -2.09
CA PHE A 312 5.34 -9.41 -2.33
C PHE A 312 5.04 -10.91 -2.49
N ASP A 313 5.88 -11.62 -3.25
CA ASP A 313 5.72 -13.06 -3.45
C ASP A 313 5.83 -13.82 -2.11
N ALA A 314 6.82 -13.49 -1.27
CA ALA A 314 6.97 -14.05 0.08
C ALA A 314 5.75 -13.75 0.98
N LEU A 315 5.20 -12.53 0.92
CA LEU A 315 4.02 -12.18 1.71
C LEU A 315 2.78 -12.93 1.26
N THR A 316 2.67 -13.20 -0.03
CA THR A 316 1.58 -13.99 -0.58
C THR A 316 1.65 -15.44 -0.09
N THR A 317 2.83 -16.05 -0.01
CA THR A 317 2.97 -17.41 0.56
C THR A 317 2.67 -17.46 2.06
N ILE A 318 3.07 -16.42 2.81
CA ILE A 318 2.73 -16.27 4.23
C ILE A 318 1.23 -16.11 4.41
N SER A 319 0.58 -15.27 3.60
CA SER A 319 -0.87 -15.03 3.59
C SER A 319 -1.62 -16.33 3.27
N PHE A 320 -1.16 -17.09 2.26
CA PHE A 320 -1.72 -18.39 1.90
C PHE A 320 -1.68 -19.38 3.08
N ASN A 321 -0.53 -19.48 3.74
CA ASN A 321 -0.34 -20.40 4.86
C ASN A 321 -1.11 -19.98 6.13
N THR A 322 -1.18 -18.68 6.43
CA THR A 322 -1.79 -18.17 7.68
C THR A 322 -3.28 -17.85 7.55
N GLY A 323 -3.78 -17.71 6.33
CA GLY A 323 -5.12 -17.25 6.00
C GLY A 323 -5.17 -15.75 5.70
N ALA A 324 -5.83 -15.39 4.59
CA ALA A 324 -5.96 -14.02 4.08
C ALA A 324 -6.65 -13.01 5.04
N TYR A 325 -7.40 -13.52 6.01
CA TYR A 325 -8.18 -12.73 6.98
C TYR A 325 -7.31 -12.34 8.19
N THR A 326 -7.71 -12.71 9.41
CA THR A 326 -7.00 -12.33 10.65
C THR A 326 -5.61 -12.94 10.78
N GLY A 327 -5.31 -13.98 9.98
CA GLY A 327 -4.02 -14.64 9.94
C GLY A 327 -2.86 -13.75 9.48
N PHE A 328 -3.13 -12.80 8.58
CA PHE A 328 -2.11 -11.94 7.97
C PHE A 328 -1.97 -10.55 8.64
N ASP A 329 -2.92 -10.14 9.50
CA ASP A 329 -2.97 -8.77 10.03
C ASP A 329 -1.73 -8.37 10.82
N GLY A 330 -1.19 -9.27 11.65
CA GLY A 330 0.02 -9.00 12.42
C GLY A 330 1.25 -8.73 11.55
N MET A 331 1.36 -9.44 10.42
CA MET A 331 2.41 -9.22 9.42
C MET A 331 2.23 -7.87 8.73
N ALA A 332 1.00 -7.54 8.33
CA ALA A 332 0.71 -6.27 7.69
C ALA A 332 0.98 -5.07 8.62
N VAL A 333 0.57 -5.15 9.89
CA VAL A 333 0.85 -4.11 10.89
C VAL A 333 2.34 -3.92 11.09
N PHE A 334 3.12 -5.01 11.15
CA PHE A 334 4.57 -4.92 11.28
C PHE A 334 5.20 -4.25 10.05
N LEU A 335 4.94 -4.77 8.85
CA LEU A 335 5.56 -4.26 7.63
C LEU A 335 5.16 -2.84 7.28
N ASN A 336 3.92 -2.45 7.61
CA ASN A 336 3.48 -1.08 7.40
C ASN A 336 4.26 -0.07 8.24
N LYS A 337 5.10 -0.46 9.21
CA LYS A 337 6.03 0.46 9.88
C LYS A 337 7.23 0.84 9.00
N GLY A 338 7.47 0.10 7.91
CA GLY A 338 8.60 0.32 7.00
C GLY A 338 9.91 -0.33 7.46
N ASP A 339 9.89 -1.16 8.50
CA ASP A 339 11.08 -1.82 9.07
C ASP A 339 11.49 -3.07 8.26
N TYR A 340 11.88 -2.89 6.99
CA TYR A 340 12.25 -3.99 6.10
C TYR A 340 13.45 -4.81 6.58
N LYS A 341 14.41 -4.17 7.27
CA LYS A 341 15.60 -4.85 7.82
C LYS A 341 15.24 -5.90 8.86
N GLU A 342 14.21 -5.64 9.66
CA GLU A 342 13.76 -6.52 10.75
C GLU A 342 12.68 -7.52 10.29
N ALA A 343 12.13 -7.33 9.09
CA ALA A 343 11.07 -8.18 8.55
C ALA A 343 11.46 -9.67 8.43
N PRO A 344 12.67 -10.06 7.98
CA PRO A 344 13.06 -11.47 7.91
C PRO A 344 13.01 -12.16 9.29
N GLU A 345 13.51 -11.51 10.34
CA GLU A 345 13.48 -12.05 11.71
C GLU A 345 12.07 -12.14 12.28
N PHE A 346 11.22 -11.18 11.91
CA PHE A 346 9.81 -11.24 12.26
C PHE A 346 9.10 -12.40 11.55
N ILE A 347 9.33 -12.59 10.25
CA ILE A 347 8.76 -13.69 9.44
C ILE A 347 9.13 -15.05 10.04
N LYS A 348 10.39 -15.28 10.41
CA LYS A 348 10.87 -16.53 11.04
C LYS A 348 10.05 -16.93 12.27
N LYS A 349 9.57 -15.96 13.05
CA LYS A 349 8.81 -16.17 14.30
C LYS A 349 7.29 -16.12 14.10
N TYR A 350 6.83 -15.61 12.96
CA TYR A 350 5.41 -15.34 12.74
C TYR A 350 4.61 -16.62 12.54
N ARG A 351 3.82 -17.01 13.54
CA ARG A 351 2.95 -18.21 13.51
C ARG A 351 3.72 -19.44 12.99
N SER A 352 4.95 -19.63 13.49
CA SER A 352 5.92 -20.59 12.94
C SER A 352 5.85 -21.99 13.54
N LYS A 353 5.01 -22.23 14.56
CA LYS A 353 4.94 -23.51 15.28
C LYS A 353 4.69 -24.69 14.33
N GLY A 354 5.69 -25.54 14.12
CA GLY A 354 5.65 -26.69 13.20
C GLY A 354 5.89 -26.35 11.72
N LEU A 355 6.23 -25.09 11.42
CA LEU A 355 6.48 -24.53 10.08
C LEU A 355 7.75 -23.68 10.07
N GLU A 356 8.67 -23.93 10.99
CA GLU A 356 9.89 -23.14 11.20
C GLU A 356 10.72 -23.09 9.91
N TRP A 357 10.93 -24.26 9.28
CA TRP A 357 11.65 -24.36 8.00
C TRP A 357 10.98 -23.55 6.87
N ARG A 358 9.64 -23.51 6.84
CA ARG A 358 8.89 -22.75 5.82
C ARG A 358 9.09 -21.25 6.05
N ARG A 359 9.01 -20.80 7.31
CA ARG A 359 9.26 -19.40 7.66
C ARG A 359 10.68 -18.95 7.40
N GLU A 360 11.67 -19.84 7.55
CA GLU A 360 13.05 -19.55 7.14
C GLU A 360 13.16 -19.30 5.64
N LEU A 361 12.53 -20.15 4.80
CA LEU A 361 12.54 -19.98 3.35
C LEU A 361 11.80 -18.72 2.90
N GLU A 362 10.64 -18.42 3.50
CA GLU A 362 9.88 -17.20 3.21
C GLU A 362 10.63 -15.94 3.64
N ALA A 363 11.30 -15.96 4.79
CA ALA A 363 12.18 -14.87 5.23
C ALA A 363 13.36 -14.69 4.28
N ARG A 364 13.97 -15.78 3.80
CA ARG A 364 15.06 -15.74 2.83
C ARG A 364 14.61 -15.16 1.48
N LEU A 365 13.43 -15.55 1.00
CA LEU A 365 12.83 -14.98 -0.20
C LEU A 365 12.61 -13.48 -0.02
N PHE A 366 12.05 -13.07 1.12
CA PHE A 366 11.82 -11.66 1.45
C PHE A 366 13.11 -10.85 1.53
N GLU A 367 14.18 -11.40 2.09
CA GLU A 367 15.44 -10.68 2.30
C GLU A 367 16.28 -10.53 1.01
N SER A 368 16.34 -11.60 0.21
CA SER A 368 17.35 -11.75 -0.85
C SER A 368 16.79 -12.02 -2.24
N GLY A 369 15.48 -12.23 -2.37
CA GLY A 369 14.87 -12.63 -3.64
C GLY A 369 15.26 -14.03 -4.10
N ASN A 370 15.70 -14.88 -3.17
CA ASN A 370 16.05 -16.27 -3.47
C ASN A 370 14.79 -17.16 -3.47
N TYR A 371 14.39 -17.59 -4.66
CA TYR A 371 13.22 -18.45 -4.91
C TYR A 371 13.50 -19.95 -4.77
N ASP A 372 14.64 -20.33 -4.22
CA ASP A 372 14.88 -21.72 -3.88
C ASP A 372 13.95 -22.15 -2.73
N GLY A 373 13.01 -23.04 -2.99
CA GLY A 373 12.11 -23.63 -1.99
C GLY A 373 12.55 -25.02 -1.54
N THR A 374 13.77 -25.45 -1.86
CA THR A 374 14.27 -26.76 -1.47
C THR A 374 14.33 -26.85 0.06
N HIS A 375 13.57 -27.80 0.59
CA HIS A 375 13.64 -28.20 1.98
C HIS A 375 13.86 -29.71 1.98
N LEU A 376 14.85 -30.16 2.75
CA LEU A 376 14.88 -31.55 3.16
C LEU A 376 13.64 -31.71 4.04
N LYS A 377 12.57 -32.33 3.52
CA LYS A 377 11.58 -32.96 4.41
C LYS A 377 12.40 -33.91 5.28
N THR A 378 12.81 -33.48 6.47
CA THR A 378 13.42 -34.38 7.43
C THR A 378 12.38 -35.44 7.66
N ASN A 379 12.73 -36.68 7.33
CA ASN A 379 11.92 -37.87 7.52
C ASN A 379 11.67 -38.08 9.02
N HIS A 380 10.83 -37.27 9.67
CA HIS A 380 10.37 -37.51 11.04
C HIS A 380 9.23 -38.54 11.07
N ALA A 381 9.33 -39.58 10.25
CA ALA A 381 8.37 -40.66 10.19
C ALA A 381 8.99 -42.05 10.00
N HIS A 382 10.28 -42.28 10.31
CA HIS A 382 10.84 -43.64 10.30
C HIS A 382 12.03 -43.85 11.26
N GLU A 383 12.01 -43.33 12.48
CA GLU A 383 13.05 -43.67 13.47
C GLU A 383 12.48 -43.65 14.89
N ASN A 384 11.55 -44.57 15.16
CA ASN A 384 11.23 -45.03 16.51
C ASN A 384 10.61 -46.43 16.42
N ARG A 385 11.39 -47.39 15.91
CA ARG A 385 11.24 -48.80 16.27
C ARG A 385 12.61 -49.28 16.71
N SER A 386 12.86 -49.10 18.00
CA SER A 386 13.98 -49.75 18.69
C SER A 386 13.86 -51.27 18.53
N PRO A 387 14.92 -51.99 18.15
CA PRO A 387 14.91 -53.43 18.13
C PRO A 387 15.03 -53.92 19.57
N HIS A 388 13.91 -54.31 20.18
CA HIS A 388 13.97 -55.14 21.37
C HIS A 388 14.59 -56.48 20.97
N LYS A 389 15.88 -56.61 21.32
CA LYS A 389 16.61 -57.86 21.41
C LYS A 389 15.78 -58.85 22.22
N LYS A 390 15.41 -59.97 21.59
CA LYS A 390 15.11 -61.22 22.31
C LYS A 390 16.44 -61.95 22.51
N HIS A 391 16.87 -62.04 23.75
CA HIS A 391 17.59 -63.19 24.27
C HIS A 391 16.65 -63.89 25.24
#